data_AF-A0A8J7Z730-F1
#
_entry.id   AF-A0A8J7Z730-F1
#
_cell.length_a   1.000
_cell.length_b   1.000
_cell.length_c   1.000
_cell.angle_alpha   90.00
_cell.angle_beta   90.00
_cell.angle_gamma   90.00
#
_symmetry.space_group_name_H-M   'P 1'
#
loop_
_entity.id
_entity.type
_entity.pdbx_description
1 polymer ?
#
loop_
_entity_poly.entity_id
_entity_poly.type
_entity_poly.pdbx_seq_one_letter_code
_entity_poly.pdbx_strand_id
1 'polypeptide(L)'
;MIQLSFDVIWPFIVSPILGFLIGGFPTAYIVTKLVTGIDPREFGSGSVSTRNTIRAAGLLPWGAIVYGVDVSKGMLAVAIIEYLIAPASGNPSLFTEYYVILAAVAAVAGHCWMPYLKFKGGKGLGTYAGLLFYFYWPTVFFYILMLFALIRLSGFSGTGATWAATFISPFWALIDLFVGSPSAFRFGLPGAFWPHEYLMDGLGWQFILVYVLSMWLILVLRHIPEFKKIRLGEAKSWQSLKGTEIMK
;
A
#
# COMPACT_ATOMS: atom_id res chain seq x y z
N MET A 1 18.64 30.20 -4.46
CA MET A 1 19.40 28.95 -4.70
C MET A 1 19.17 28.07 -3.48
N ILE A 2 18.46 26.95 -3.60
CA ILE A 2 18.22 26.06 -2.44
C ILE A 2 19.57 25.44 -2.07
N GLN A 3 20.16 25.85 -0.94
CA GLN A 3 21.32 25.17 -0.39
C GLN A 3 20.85 23.85 0.23
N LEU A 4 21.21 22.73 -0.39
CA LEU A 4 21.00 21.40 0.15
C LEU A 4 21.96 21.18 1.33
N SER A 5 21.51 21.54 2.54
CA SER A 5 22.25 21.24 3.77
C SER A 5 22.13 19.76 4.12
N PHE A 6 23.02 19.27 4.99
CA PHE A 6 22.96 17.90 5.52
C PHE A 6 21.57 17.59 6.11
N ASP A 7 21.02 18.54 6.85
CA ASP A 7 19.70 18.49 7.49
C ASP A 7 18.56 18.21 6.49
N VAL A 8 18.70 18.67 5.25
CA VAL A 8 17.73 18.38 4.19
C VAL A 8 17.98 17.02 3.55
N ILE A 9 19.24 16.60 3.40
CA ILE A 9 19.65 15.42 2.64
C ILE A 9 19.42 14.11 3.42
N TRP A 10 19.78 14.05 4.70
CA TRP A 10 19.71 12.78 5.44
C TRP A 10 18.28 12.20 5.52
N PRO A 11 17.19 12.99 5.68
CA PRO A 11 15.84 12.44 5.70
C PRO A 11 15.40 11.87 4.34
N PHE A 12 15.90 12.43 3.22
CA PHE A 12 15.66 11.88 1.88
C PHE A 12 16.18 10.44 1.75
N ILE A 13 17.25 10.11 2.45
CA ILE A 13 17.87 8.78 2.43
C ILE A 13 17.17 7.86 3.43
N VAL A 14 16.95 8.33 4.65
CA VAL A 14 16.41 7.51 5.75
C VAL A 14 14.93 7.16 5.52
N SER A 15 14.13 8.08 4.99
CA SER A 15 12.68 7.88 4.82
C SER A 15 12.31 6.66 3.96
N PRO A 16 12.85 6.49 2.73
CA PRO A 16 12.56 5.30 1.95
C PRO A 16 13.13 4.02 2.59
N ILE A 17 14.26 4.07 3.31
CA ILE A 17 14.80 2.89 3.99
C ILE A 17 13.85 2.43 5.10
N LEU A 18 13.42 3.35 5.97
CA LEU A 18 12.47 3.03 7.05
C LEU A 18 11.14 2.55 6.48
N GLY A 19 10.60 3.25 5.48
CA GLY A 19 9.39 2.83 4.79
C GLY A 19 9.50 1.40 4.26
N PHE A 20 10.58 1.09 3.54
CA PHE A 20 10.82 -0.25 2.98
C PHE A 20 10.92 -1.34 4.05
N LEU A 21 11.63 -1.09 5.15
CA LEU A 21 11.81 -2.07 6.23
C LEU A 21 10.51 -2.31 7.00
N ILE A 22 9.76 -1.26 7.32
CA ILE A 22 8.47 -1.34 8.03
C ILE A 22 7.43 -2.02 7.15
N GLY A 23 7.26 -1.57 5.90
CA GLY A 23 6.35 -2.18 4.94
C GLY A 23 6.73 -3.64 4.62
N GLY A 24 8.03 -3.93 4.60
CA GLY A 24 8.57 -5.26 4.40
C GLY A 24 8.37 -6.25 5.54
N PHE A 25 7.83 -5.82 6.69
CA PHE A 25 7.61 -6.72 7.82
C PHE A 25 6.69 -7.89 7.41
N PRO A 26 7.14 -9.16 7.56
CA PRO A 26 6.53 -10.31 6.91
C PRO A 26 5.37 -10.91 7.74
N THR A 27 4.36 -10.11 8.07
CA THR A 27 3.26 -10.51 8.98
C THR A 27 2.56 -11.80 8.55
N ALA A 28 2.15 -11.90 7.28
CA ALA A 28 1.47 -13.09 6.78
C ALA A 28 2.33 -14.35 6.86
N TYR A 29 3.65 -14.21 6.72
CA TYR A 29 4.60 -15.32 6.85
C TYR A 29 4.64 -15.81 8.29
N ILE A 30 4.85 -14.87 9.22
CA ILE A 30 4.94 -15.16 10.65
C ILE A 30 3.63 -15.80 11.14
N VAL A 31 2.48 -15.17 10.88
CA VAL A 31 1.18 -15.66 11.35
C VAL A 31 0.87 -17.05 10.79
N THR A 32 1.02 -17.25 9.47
CA THR A 32 0.72 -18.55 8.87
C THR A 32 1.63 -19.64 9.43
N LYS A 33 2.94 -19.38 9.48
CA LYS A 33 3.92 -20.37 9.94
C LYS A 33 3.75 -20.71 11.42
N LEU A 34 3.39 -19.75 12.27
CA LEU A 34 3.12 -20.01 13.68
C LEU A 34 1.84 -20.82 13.91
N VAL A 35 0.80 -20.58 13.11
CA VAL A 35 -0.51 -21.23 13.30
C VAL A 35 -0.55 -22.63 12.68
N THR A 36 0.09 -22.83 11.52
CA THR A 36 -0.04 -24.08 10.75
C THR A 36 1.25 -24.87 10.59
N GLY A 37 2.40 -24.26 10.88
CA GLY A 37 3.72 -24.83 10.56
C GLY A 37 4.10 -24.77 9.06
N ILE A 38 3.18 -24.37 8.18
CA ILE A 38 3.37 -24.38 6.72
C ILE A 38 4.04 -23.07 6.28
N ASP A 39 4.95 -23.16 5.31
CA ASP A 39 5.46 -21.97 4.61
C ASP A 39 4.39 -21.43 3.63
N PRO A 40 3.83 -20.22 3.84
CA PRO A 40 2.80 -19.70 2.94
C PRO A 40 3.30 -19.45 1.51
N ARG A 41 4.61 -19.47 1.26
CA ARG A 41 5.19 -19.35 -0.09
C ARG A 41 5.06 -20.65 -0.89
N GLU A 42 4.84 -21.77 -0.21
CA GLU A 42 4.66 -23.10 -0.81
C GLU A 42 3.18 -23.46 -0.98
N PHE A 43 2.28 -22.65 -0.41
CA PHE A 43 0.84 -22.89 -0.43
C PHE A 43 0.09 -21.93 -1.37
N GLY A 44 -0.89 -22.48 -2.10
CA GLY A 44 -1.86 -21.72 -2.87
C GLY A 44 -1.22 -20.83 -3.95
N SER A 45 -1.26 -19.51 -3.74
CA SER A 45 -0.67 -18.55 -4.69
C SER A 45 0.83 -18.34 -4.51
N GLY A 46 1.40 -18.81 -3.40
CA GLY A 46 2.77 -18.52 -2.97
C GLY A 46 2.99 -17.08 -2.49
N SER A 47 1.92 -16.27 -2.42
CA SER A 47 2.00 -14.88 -1.95
C SER A 47 1.82 -14.77 -0.44
N VAL A 48 2.65 -13.95 0.19
CA VAL A 48 2.58 -13.65 1.64
C VAL A 48 1.54 -12.54 1.87
N SER A 49 0.25 -12.91 1.78
CA SER A 49 -0.88 -11.96 1.83
C SER A 49 -2.02 -12.47 2.70
N THR A 50 -2.90 -11.56 3.12
CA THR A 50 -4.17 -11.86 3.81
C THR A 50 -4.94 -13.01 3.15
N ARG A 51 -5.15 -12.95 1.84
CA ARG A 51 -5.93 -13.97 1.11
C ARG A 51 -5.28 -15.35 1.19
N ASN A 52 -3.95 -15.43 1.06
CA ASN A 52 -3.25 -16.70 1.15
C ASN A 52 -3.23 -17.22 2.59
N THR A 53 -3.14 -16.32 3.57
CA THR A 53 -3.22 -16.66 4.99
C THR A 53 -4.56 -17.28 5.35
N ILE A 54 -5.69 -16.69 4.91
CA ILE A 54 -7.04 -17.25 5.14
C ILE A 54 -7.13 -18.67 4.59
N ARG A 55 -6.50 -18.94 3.46
CA ARG A 55 -6.55 -20.25 2.81
C ARG A 55 -5.62 -21.27 3.46
N ALA A 56 -4.40 -20.86 3.81
CA ALA A 56 -3.41 -21.72 4.42
C ALA A 56 -3.79 -22.06 5.87
N ALA A 57 -4.29 -21.08 6.63
CA ALA A 57 -4.69 -21.23 8.02
C ALA A 57 -6.15 -21.65 8.22
N GLY A 58 -6.96 -21.71 7.16
CA GLY A 58 -8.35 -22.16 7.19
C GLY A 58 -9.32 -21.27 7.99
N LEU A 59 -8.86 -20.17 8.58
CA LEU A 59 -9.63 -19.34 9.50
C LEU A 59 -9.58 -17.86 9.11
N LEU A 60 -10.77 -17.26 8.98
CA LEU A 60 -10.94 -15.84 8.65
C LEU A 60 -10.28 -14.89 9.67
N PRO A 61 -10.32 -15.15 10.99
CA PRO A 61 -9.66 -14.29 11.99
C PRO A 61 -8.16 -14.06 11.74
N TRP A 62 -7.40 -15.08 11.31
CA TRP A 62 -5.97 -14.90 11.01
C TRP A 62 -5.74 -13.98 9.82
N GLY A 63 -6.63 -14.04 8.83
CA GLY A 63 -6.65 -13.08 7.73
C GLY A 63 -6.90 -11.65 8.21
N ALA A 64 -7.88 -11.46 9.08
CA ALA A 64 -8.21 -10.15 9.63
C ALA A 64 -7.03 -9.55 10.43
N ILE A 65 -6.36 -10.37 11.24
CA ILE A 65 -5.14 -9.95 11.98
C ILE A 65 -4.04 -9.52 11.00
N VAL A 66 -3.73 -10.36 10.00
CA VAL A 66 -2.71 -10.02 8.99
C VAL A 66 -3.06 -8.74 8.25
N TYR A 67 -4.32 -8.59 7.83
CA TYR A 67 -4.78 -7.39 7.14
C TYR A 67 -4.67 -6.15 8.02
N GLY A 68 -5.11 -6.23 9.27
CA GLY A 68 -5.00 -5.14 10.24
C GLY A 68 -3.56 -4.69 10.42
N VAL A 69 -2.63 -5.62 10.62
CA VAL A 69 -1.19 -5.28 10.75
C VAL A 69 -0.62 -4.74 9.43
N ASP A 70 -1.02 -5.28 8.28
CA ASP A 70 -0.57 -4.79 6.98
C ASP A 70 -1.07 -3.36 6.69
N VAL A 71 -2.25 -2.99 7.18
CA VAL A 71 -2.77 -1.60 7.16
C VAL A 71 -1.98 -0.74 8.14
N SER A 72 -1.84 -1.18 9.39
CA SER A 72 -1.13 -0.44 10.43
C SER A 72 0.32 -0.15 10.08
N LYS A 73 1.04 -1.08 9.46
CA LYS A 73 2.43 -0.83 9.04
C LYS A 73 2.54 0.22 7.93
N GLY A 74 1.52 0.33 7.06
CA GLY A 74 1.45 1.40 6.06
C GLY A 74 1.32 2.75 6.73
N MET A 75 0.38 2.89 7.67
CA MET A 75 0.19 4.11 8.47
C MET A 75 1.44 4.44 9.30
N LEU A 76 2.01 3.44 9.96
CA LEU A 76 3.19 3.59 10.82
C LEU A 76 4.41 4.09 10.03
N ALA A 77 4.61 3.59 8.80
CA ALA A 77 5.72 3.99 7.96
C ALA A 77 5.71 5.50 7.68
N VAL A 78 4.54 6.10 7.41
CA VAL A 78 4.43 7.53 7.14
C VAL A 78 4.35 8.37 8.41
N ALA A 79 3.69 7.87 9.46
CA ALA A 79 3.59 8.55 10.75
C ALA A 79 4.96 8.76 11.41
N ILE A 80 5.86 7.76 11.34
CA ILE A 80 7.22 7.90 11.85
C ILE A 80 7.97 9.00 11.12
N ILE A 81 7.79 9.12 9.80
CA ILE A 81 8.47 10.16 9.04
C ILE A 81 7.93 11.54 9.41
N GLU A 82 6.61 11.69 9.43
CA GLU A 82 5.96 12.97 9.70
C GLU A 82 6.23 13.47 11.12
N TYR A 83 6.10 12.61 12.12
CA TYR A 83 6.13 13.05 13.52
C TYR A 83 7.49 12.91 14.19
N LEU A 84 8.43 12.15 13.61
CA LEU A 84 9.76 11.94 14.20
C LEU A 84 10.89 12.40 13.28
N ILE A 85 10.93 11.93 12.04
CA ILE A 85 12.07 12.18 11.14
C ILE A 85 12.09 13.62 10.63
N ALA A 86 10.95 14.14 10.16
CA ALA A 86 10.87 15.50 9.63
C ALA A 86 11.07 16.58 10.72
N PRO A 87 10.54 16.46 11.94
CA PRO A 87 10.87 17.38 13.03
C PRO A 87 12.34 17.31 13.43
N ALA A 88 12.93 16.12 13.44
CA ALA A 88 14.35 15.94 13.77
C ALA A 88 15.31 16.56 12.74
N SER A 89 14.84 16.86 11.52
CA SER A 89 15.66 17.50 10.49
C SER A 89 15.85 19.01 10.71
N GLY A 90 15.15 19.62 11.67
CA GLY A 90 15.23 21.07 11.90
C GLY A 90 14.63 21.93 10.78
N ASN A 91 14.07 21.31 9.71
CA ASN A 91 13.38 21.99 8.63
C ASN A 91 12.01 21.32 8.30
N PRO A 92 11.11 21.19 9.30
CA PRO A 92 9.93 20.33 9.23
C PRO A 92 8.81 20.80 8.29
N SER A 93 8.92 21.95 7.62
CA SER A 93 7.82 22.47 6.78
C SER A 93 8.06 22.35 5.28
N LEU A 94 9.30 22.52 4.80
CA LEU A 94 9.52 22.66 3.35
C LEU A 94 9.62 21.33 2.59
N PHE A 95 10.10 20.26 3.24
CA PHE A 95 10.42 18.99 2.56
C PHE A 95 9.69 17.76 3.11
N THR A 96 8.87 17.92 4.15
CA THR A 96 8.22 16.81 4.85
C THR A 96 7.34 15.97 3.94
N GLU A 97 6.66 16.61 3.00
CA GLU A 97 5.80 15.94 2.01
C GLU A 97 6.62 14.95 1.16
N TYR A 98 7.81 15.35 0.74
CA TYR A 98 8.71 14.50 -0.04
C TYR A 98 9.17 13.29 0.78
N TYR A 99 9.57 13.52 2.04
CA TYR A 99 10.01 12.44 2.94
C TYR A 99 8.91 11.42 3.15
N VAL A 100 7.69 11.89 3.40
CA VAL A 100 6.50 11.06 3.63
C VAL A 100 6.12 10.28 2.38
N ILE A 101 6.12 10.91 1.20
CA ILE A 101 5.82 10.22 -0.07
C ILE A 101 6.86 9.14 -0.38
N LEU A 102 8.15 9.43 -0.17
CA LEU A 102 9.23 8.45 -0.37
C LEU A 102 9.06 7.23 0.55
N ALA A 103 8.72 7.45 1.82
CA ALA A 103 8.42 6.37 2.75
C ALA A 103 7.16 5.59 2.38
N ALA A 104 6.12 6.27 1.90
CA ALA A 104 4.88 5.63 1.45
C ALA A 104 5.13 4.69 0.24
N VAL A 105 5.82 5.19 -0.79
CA VAL A 105 6.25 4.41 -1.96
C VAL A 105 7.11 3.22 -1.53
N ALA A 106 8.08 3.47 -0.67
CA ALA A 106 8.96 2.43 -0.19
C ALA A 106 8.25 1.39 0.67
N ALA A 107 7.23 1.76 1.47
CA ALA A 107 6.47 0.82 2.29
C ALA A 107 5.69 -0.19 1.45
N VAL A 108 5.02 0.25 0.38
CA VAL A 108 4.34 -0.66 -0.54
C VAL A 108 5.35 -1.53 -1.28
N ALA A 109 6.47 -0.95 -1.75
CA ALA A 109 7.55 -1.71 -2.38
C ALA A 109 8.13 -2.78 -1.43
N GLY A 110 8.40 -2.43 -0.17
CA GLY A 110 8.88 -3.34 0.87
C GLY A 110 7.91 -4.48 1.12
N HIS A 111 6.61 -4.20 1.20
CA HIS A 111 5.58 -5.24 1.31
C HIS A 111 5.58 -6.17 0.09
N CYS A 112 5.71 -5.63 -1.12
CA CYS A 112 5.72 -6.41 -2.36
C CYS A 112 6.99 -7.27 -2.51
N TRP A 113 8.14 -6.72 -2.10
CA TRP A 113 9.47 -7.31 -2.22
C TRP A 113 10.17 -7.33 -0.85
N MET A 114 9.64 -8.14 0.06
CA MET A 114 10.12 -8.21 1.44
C MET A 114 11.60 -8.65 1.50
N PRO A 115 12.51 -7.85 2.10
CA PRO A 115 13.93 -8.19 2.17
C PRO A 115 14.16 -9.48 2.96
N TYR A 116 13.37 -9.70 4.02
CA TYR A 116 13.45 -10.86 4.91
C TYR A 116 13.07 -12.18 4.22
N LEU A 117 12.39 -12.12 3.07
CA LEU A 117 11.89 -13.30 2.36
C LEU A 117 12.48 -13.42 0.95
N LYS A 118 13.72 -12.97 0.75
CA LYS A 118 14.42 -12.99 -0.55
C LYS A 118 13.60 -12.28 -1.64
N PHE A 119 13.03 -11.12 -1.29
CA PHE A 119 12.18 -10.30 -2.16
C PHE A 119 10.88 -10.98 -2.64
N LYS A 120 10.44 -12.05 -1.96
CA LYS A 120 9.14 -12.70 -2.18
C LYS A 120 8.13 -12.22 -1.14
N GLY A 121 7.40 -11.15 -1.43
CA GLY A 121 6.44 -10.53 -0.49
C GLY A 121 4.96 -10.80 -0.75
N GLY A 122 4.12 -9.84 -0.36
CA GLY A 122 2.67 -9.84 -0.53
C GLY A 122 2.22 -9.07 -1.78
N LYS A 123 0.98 -8.58 -1.83
CA LYS A 123 0.41 -7.89 -3.01
C LYS A 123 0.24 -6.37 -2.84
N GLY A 124 0.60 -5.83 -1.68
CA GLY A 124 0.62 -4.39 -1.42
C GLY A 124 -0.73 -3.80 -1.00
N LEU A 125 -1.83 -4.54 -1.08
CA LEU A 125 -3.19 -4.00 -0.91
C LEU A 125 -3.47 -3.47 0.51
N GLY A 126 -3.13 -4.24 1.55
CA GLY A 126 -3.35 -3.81 2.93
C GLY A 126 -2.48 -2.59 3.28
N THR A 127 -1.20 -2.64 2.88
CA THR A 127 -0.26 -1.54 3.10
C THR A 127 -0.67 -0.28 2.35
N TYR A 128 -1.15 -0.41 1.11
CA TYR A 128 -1.69 0.72 0.36
C TYR A 128 -2.98 1.27 0.99
N ALA A 129 -3.88 0.41 1.46
CA ALA A 129 -5.08 0.82 2.18
C ALA A 129 -4.74 1.61 3.47
N GLY A 130 -3.68 1.22 4.18
CA GLY A 130 -3.18 1.99 5.33
C GLY A 130 -2.67 3.38 4.97
N LEU A 131 -1.96 3.51 3.85
CA LEU A 131 -1.51 4.82 3.35
C LEU A 131 -2.69 5.71 2.95
N LEU A 132 -3.66 5.15 2.22
CA LEU A 132 -4.90 5.84 1.88
C LEU A 132 -5.66 6.26 3.16
N PHE A 133 -5.69 5.40 4.18
CA PHE A 133 -6.33 5.72 5.45
C PHE A 133 -5.68 6.92 6.13
N TYR A 134 -4.35 6.93 6.15
CA TYR A 134 -3.55 7.98 6.75
C TYR A 134 -3.78 9.33 6.05
N PHE A 135 -3.60 9.37 4.74
CA PHE A 135 -3.69 10.61 3.96
C PHE A 135 -5.12 11.15 3.88
N TYR A 136 -6.10 10.28 3.61
CA TYR A 136 -7.50 10.68 3.53
C TYR A 136 -8.42 9.47 3.70
N TRP A 137 -8.85 9.21 4.94
CA TRP A 137 -9.59 8.00 5.30
C TRP A 137 -10.83 7.69 4.42
N PRO A 138 -11.58 8.67 3.87
CA PRO A 138 -12.70 8.35 2.99
C PRO A 138 -12.27 7.64 1.69
N THR A 139 -11.03 7.86 1.18
CA THR A 139 -10.54 7.13 -0.01
C THR A 139 -10.48 5.62 0.19
N VAL A 140 -10.31 5.15 1.43
CA VAL A 140 -10.25 3.72 1.73
C VAL A 140 -11.58 3.04 1.42
N PHE A 141 -12.70 3.70 1.72
CA PHE A 141 -14.04 3.17 1.42
C PHE A 141 -14.22 2.97 -0.08
N PHE A 142 -13.84 3.96 -0.88
CA PHE A 142 -13.88 3.87 -2.34
C PHE A 142 -12.91 2.81 -2.88
N TYR A 143 -11.72 2.71 -2.31
CA TYR A 143 -10.73 1.70 -2.68
C TYR A 143 -11.24 0.29 -2.45
N ILE A 144 -11.82 0.04 -1.27
CA ILE A 144 -12.41 -1.25 -0.93
C ILE A 144 -13.60 -1.55 -1.85
N LEU A 145 -14.49 -0.58 -2.08
CA LEU A 145 -15.67 -0.76 -2.94
C LEU A 145 -15.27 -1.10 -4.38
N MET A 146 -14.32 -0.35 -4.94
CA MET A 146 -13.82 -0.58 -6.29
C MET A 146 -13.05 -1.89 -6.41
N LEU A 147 -12.26 -2.24 -5.39
CA LEU A 147 -11.60 -3.55 -5.30
C LEU A 147 -12.64 -4.68 -5.36
N PHE A 148 -13.69 -4.62 -4.54
CA PHE A 148 -14.74 -5.63 -4.54
C PHE A 148 -15.49 -5.70 -5.88
N ALA A 149 -15.86 -4.55 -6.46
CA ALA A 149 -16.54 -4.48 -7.74
C ALA A 149 -15.69 -5.09 -8.86
N LEU A 150 -14.41 -4.72 -8.96
CA LEU A 150 -13.53 -5.20 -10.03
C LEU A 150 -13.14 -6.68 -9.85
N ILE A 151 -13.03 -7.17 -8.61
CA ILE A 151 -12.87 -8.60 -8.35
C ILE A 151 -14.11 -9.38 -8.82
N ARG A 152 -15.32 -8.85 -8.59
CA ARG A 152 -16.57 -9.49 -9.05
C ARG A 152 -16.70 -9.49 -10.56
N LEU A 153 -16.32 -8.41 -11.22
CA LEU A 153 -16.41 -8.27 -12.68
C LEU A 153 -15.34 -9.09 -13.40
N SER A 154 -14.09 -9.06 -12.92
CA SER A 154 -12.97 -9.74 -13.59
C SER A 154 -12.80 -11.21 -13.20
N GLY A 155 -13.38 -11.64 -12.07
CA GLY A 155 -13.19 -13.00 -11.54
C GLY A 155 -11.77 -13.27 -10.97
N PHE A 156 -10.84 -12.33 -11.12
CA PHE A 156 -9.44 -12.45 -10.68
C PHE A 156 -9.09 -11.38 -9.65
N SER A 157 -8.43 -11.80 -8.58
CA SER A 157 -8.12 -10.89 -7.47
C SER A 157 -7.05 -9.84 -7.80
N GLY A 158 -6.07 -10.20 -8.64
CA GLY A 158 -4.94 -9.31 -8.96
C GLY A 158 -5.27 -8.25 -9.99
N THR A 159 -6.13 -8.56 -10.95
CA THR A 159 -6.71 -7.55 -11.85
C THR A 159 -7.51 -6.55 -11.02
N GLY A 160 -8.46 -7.02 -10.21
CA GLY A 160 -9.27 -6.12 -9.37
C GLY A 160 -8.43 -5.22 -8.46
N ALA A 161 -7.39 -5.79 -7.84
CA ALA A 161 -6.41 -5.09 -7.04
C ALA A 161 -5.63 -3.99 -7.78
N THR A 162 -5.07 -4.33 -8.95
CA THR A 162 -4.25 -3.41 -9.75
C THR A 162 -5.10 -2.29 -10.33
N TRP A 163 -6.27 -2.63 -10.87
CA TRP A 163 -7.18 -1.64 -11.45
C TRP A 163 -7.79 -0.75 -10.37
N ALA A 164 -8.18 -1.27 -9.20
CA ALA A 164 -8.67 -0.44 -8.09
C ALA A 164 -7.62 0.55 -7.58
N ALA A 165 -6.36 0.14 -7.49
CA ALA A 165 -5.29 1.08 -7.13
C ALA A 165 -4.99 2.09 -8.23
N THR A 166 -5.09 1.70 -9.51
CA THR A 166 -4.96 2.61 -10.67
C THR A 166 -6.03 3.71 -10.64
N PHE A 167 -7.28 3.35 -10.38
CA PHE A 167 -8.41 4.27 -10.48
C PHE A 167 -8.66 5.10 -9.22
N ILE A 168 -8.01 4.78 -8.09
CA ILE A 168 -8.16 5.57 -6.86
C ILE A 168 -7.60 6.99 -7.00
N SER A 169 -6.59 7.15 -7.85
CA SER A 169 -5.91 8.41 -8.08
C SER A 169 -6.74 9.47 -8.82
N PRO A 170 -7.31 9.19 -10.01
CA PRO A 170 -8.17 10.16 -10.67
C PRO A 170 -9.39 10.49 -9.81
N PHE A 171 -9.85 9.55 -9.00
CA PHE A 171 -10.95 9.77 -8.07
C PHE A 171 -10.58 10.71 -6.91
N TRP A 172 -9.36 10.62 -6.39
CA TRP A 172 -8.85 11.57 -5.38
C TRP A 172 -8.77 12.99 -5.95
N ALA A 173 -8.24 13.14 -7.18
CA ALA A 173 -8.23 14.43 -7.88
C ALA A 173 -9.65 14.99 -8.13
N LEU A 174 -10.63 14.11 -8.41
CA LEU A 174 -12.03 14.51 -8.59
C LEU A 174 -12.68 14.95 -7.27
N ILE A 175 -12.47 14.25 -6.15
CA ILE A 175 -13.03 14.63 -4.85
C ILE A 175 -12.62 16.05 -4.46
N ASP A 176 -11.37 16.41 -4.72
CA ASP A 176 -10.86 17.74 -4.37
C ASP A 176 -11.55 18.87 -5.14
N LEU A 177 -11.90 18.63 -6.41
CA LEU A 177 -12.64 19.61 -7.21
C LEU A 177 -14.03 19.94 -6.63
N PHE A 178 -14.57 19.09 -5.76
CA PHE A 178 -15.92 19.23 -5.20
C PHE A 178 -15.94 19.49 -3.68
N VAL A 179 -14.83 19.30 -2.96
CA VAL A 179 -14.74 19.50 -1.51
C VAL A 179 -13.75 20.63 -1.26
N GLY A 180 -14.16 21.73 -0.62
CA GLY A 180 -13.34 22.95 -0.48
C GLY A 180 -12.26 22.92 0.62
N SER A 181 -12.41 22.09 1.67
CA SER A 181 -11.35 21.76 2.65
C SER A 181 -11.77 20.55 3.50
N PRO A 182 -10.92 19.52 3.75
CA PRO A 182 -11.29 18.30 4.45
C PRO A 182 -10.63 18.26 5.83
N SER A 183 -10.41 19.41 6.50
CA SER A 183 -9.66 19.46 7.76
C SER A 183 -10.21 18.48 8.82
N ALA A 184 -11.49 18.08 8.70
CA ALA A 184 -12.15 17.07 9.52
C ALA A 184 -11.85 15.59 9.18
N PHE A 185 -11.13 15.29 8.08
CA PHE A 185 -10.99 13.93 7.52
C PHE A 185 -9.53 13.45 7.39
N ARG A 186 -8.58 14.08 8.09
CA ARG A 186 -7.12 13.85 7.97
C ARG A 186 -6.53 13.12 9.19
N PHE A 187 -5.64 12.15 8.99
CA PHE A 187 -4.73 11.62 10.03
C PHE A 187 -3.30 12.04 9.65
N GLY A 188 -2.86 13.23 10.09
CA GLY A 188 -1.54 13.76 9.74
C GLY A 188 -1.44 14.46 8.38
N LEU A 189 -0.38 15.26 8.28
CA LEU A 189 0.07 16.32 7.37
C LEU A 189 -0.91 17.49 7.06
N PRO A 190 -0.47 18.75 7.26
CA PRO A 190 -1.10 19.95 6.69
C PRO A 190 -0.74 20.08 5.20
N GLY A 191 -1.71 20.40 4.34
CA GLY A 191 -1.50 20.92 2.96
C GLY A 191 -1.09 19.91 1.86
N ALA A 192 -0.27 18.90 2.19
CA ALA A 192 0.47 18.06 1.23
C ALA A 192 -0.33 17.16 0.26
N PHE A 193 -1.63 16.99 0.49
CA PHE A 193 -2.49 16.15 -0.35
C PHE A 193 -3.83 16.84 -0.59
N TRP A 194 -3.84 18.18 -0.53
CA TRP A 194 -5.03 19.00 -0.76
C TRP A 194 -4.89 19.93 -1.98
N PRO A 195 -5.35 19.46 -3.16
CA PRO A 195 -5.35 20.22 -4.40
C PRO A 195 -5.82 21.67 -4.36
N HIS A 196 -6.70 22.09 -3.44
CA HIS A 196 -7.15 23.49 -3.39
C HIS A 196 -6.07 24.50 -2.93
N GLU A 197 -5.04 24.08 -2.17
CA GLU A 197 -3.83 24.90 -1.93
C GLU A 197 -2.87 24.79 -3.13
N TYR A 198 -2.86 23.64 -3.81
CA TYR A 198 -1.93 23.34 -4.89
C TYR A 198 -2.22 23.92 -6.27
N LEU A 199 -3.48 24.22 -6.57
CA LEU A 199 -3.84 24.98 -7.77
C LEU A 199 -3.36 26.44 -7.68
N MET A 200 -3.15 26.96 -6.47
CA MET A 200 -2.64 28.32 -6.24
C MET A 200 -1.10 28.36 -6.19
N ASP A 201 -0.45 27.27 -5.71
CA ASP A 201 1.00 27.20 -5.51
C ASP A 201 1.78 26.56 -6.68
N GLY A 202 1.08 25.91 -7.62
CA GLY A 202 1.62 25.41 -8.89
C GLY A 202 2.50 24.14 -8.84
N LEU A 203 2.92 23.67 -7.66
CA LEU A 203 3.85 22.53 -7.51
C LEU A 203 3.21 21.24 -6.94
N GLY A 204 2.10 21.35 -6.21
CA GLY A 204 1.52 20.22 -5.48
C GLY A 204 0.97 19.04 -6.29
N TRP A 205 0.40 19.33 -7.45
CA TRP A 205 -0.14 18.29 -8.33
C TRP A 205 0.93 17.30 -8.81
N GLN A 206 2.19 17.74 -8.88
CA GLN A 206 3.33 16.90 -9.27
C GLN A 206 3.57 15.78 -8.25
N PHE A 207 3.37 16.05 -6.96
CA PHE A 207 3.54 15.08 -5.89
C PHE A 207 2.49 13.98 -5.94
N ILE A 208 1.23 14.37 -6.13
CA ILE A 208 0.12 13.42 -6.28
C ILE A 208 0.39 12.55 -7.51
N LEU A 209 0.77 13.14 -8.64
CA LEU A 209 1.11 12.37 -9.84
C LEU A 209 2.29 11.42 -9.61
N VAL A 210 3.38 11.87 -9.00
CA VAL A 210 4.56 11.02 -8.73
C VAL A 210 4.20 9.88 -7.79
N TYR A 211 3.49 10.16 -6.70
CA TYR A 211 3.01 9.14 -5.76
C TYR A 211 2.15 8.11 -6.48
N VAL A 212 1.17 8.56 -7.25
CA VAL A 212 0.23 7.71 -7.97
C VAL A 212 0.93 6.85 -9.01
N LEU A 213 1.75 7.46 -9.87
CA LEU A 213 2.46 6.75 -10.93
C LEU A 213 3.42 5.71 -10.32
N SER A 214 4.05 6.04 -9.21
CA SER A 214 4.91 5.11 -8.46
C SER A 214 4.10 3.93 -7.89
N MET A 215 2.95 4.20 -7.28
CA MET A 215 2.04 3.17 -6.74
C MET A 215 1.51 2.26 -7.84
N TRP A 216 1.04 2.87 -8.93
CA TRP A 216 0.58 2.18 -10.11
C TRP A 216 1.67 1.25 -10.65
N LEU A 217 2.88 1.77 -10.86
CA LEU A 217 4.01 1.01 -11.37
C LEU A 217 4.35 -0.16 -10.45
N ILE A 218 4.48 0.07 -9.14
CA ILE A 218 4.79 -0.97 -8.15
C ILE A 218 3.76 -2.09 -8.19
N LEU A 219 2.47 -1.75 -8.19
CA LEU A 219 1.40 -2.73 -8.17
C LEU A 219 1.31 -3.49 -9.49
N VAL A 220 1.42 -2.81 -10.63
CA VAL A 220 1.48 -3.46 -11.95
C VAL A 220 2.64 -4.45 -12.01
N LEU A 221 3.86 -4.00 -11.67
CA LEU A 221 5.05 -4.85 -11.65
C LEU A 221 4.84 -6.07 -10.75
N ARG A 222 4.23 -5.87 -9.59
CA ARG A 222 3.95 -6.94 -8.65
C ARG A 222 2.95 -7.97 -9.19
N HIS A 223 1.99 -7.54 -9.99
CA HIS A 223 0.93 -8.39 -10.54
C HIS A 223 1.24 -9.00 -11.92
N ILE A 224 2.37 -8.66 -12.56
CA ILE A 224 2.83 -9.28 -13.83
C ILE A 224 2.73 -10.82 -13.82
N PRO A 225 3.20 -11.56 -12.78
CA PRO A 225 3.12 -13.02 -12.78
C PRO A 225 1.68 -13.54 -12.81
N GLU A 226 0.73 -12.82 -12.21
CA GLU A 226 -0.69 -13.16 -12.23
C GLU A 226 -1.29 -12.88 -13.60
N PHE A 227 -0.95 -11.74 -14.23
CA PHE A 227 -1.38 -11.45 -15.60
C PHE A 227 -0.87 -12.48 -16.61
N LYS A 228 0.37 -12.96 -16.45
CA LYS A 228 0.90 -14.07 -17.26
C LYS A 228 0.05 -15.33 -17.11
N LYS A 229 -0.28 -15.74 -15.87
CA LYS A 229 -1.14 -16.91 -15.62
C LYS A 229 -2.54 -16.74 -16.20
N ILE A 230 -3.11 -15.53 -16.16
CA ILE A 230 -4.43 -15.25 -16.77
C ILE A 230 -4.35 -15.41 -18.28
N ARG A 231 -3.34 -14.82 -18.93
CA ARG A 231 -3.14 -14.92 -20.38
C ARG A 231 -2.95 -16.36 -20.86
N LEU A 232 -2.31 -17.20 -20.04
CA LEU A 232 -2.07 -18.61 -20.34
C LEU A 232 -3.27 -19.52 -20.00
N GLY A 233 -4.35 -19.00 -19.42
CA GLY A 233 -5.50 -19.81 -18.98
C GLY A 233 -5.23 -20.64 -17.72
N GLU A 234 -4.08 -20.46 -17.07
CA GLU A 234 -3.65 -21.19 -15.88
C GLU A 234 -4.15 -20.56 -14.57
N ALA A 235 -4.70 -19.35 -14.63
CA ALA A 235 -5.17 -18.63 -13.46
C ALA A 235 -6.45 -19.26 -12.89
N LYS A 236 -6.40 -19.69 -11.63
CA LYS A 236 -7.59 -20.12 -10.90
C LYS A 236 -8.45 -18.91 -10.52
N SER A 237 -9.72 -18.92 -10.94
CA SER A 237 -10.70 -17.87 -10.61
C SER A 237 -10.91 -17.78 -9.09
N TRP A 238 -11.40 -16.63 -8.62
CA TRP A 238 -11.71 -16.47 -7.20
C TRP A 238 -12.75 -17.47 -6.70
N GLN A 239 -13.65 -17.92 -7.57
CA GLN A 239 -14.70 -18.89 -7.26
C GLN A 239 -14.21 -20.34 -7.24
N SER A 240 -13.25 -20.72 -8.09
CA SER A 240 -12.69 -22.09 -8.11
C SER A 240 -11.81 -22.44 -6.91
N LEU A 241 -11.60 -21.46 -6.03
CA LEU A 241 -10.85 -21.61 -4.78
C LEU A 241 -11.78 -21.66 -3.56
N LYS A 242 -13.11 -21.70 -3.78
CA LYS A 242 -14.08 -22.00 -2.74
C LYS A 242 -14.28 -23.51 -2.68
N GLY A 243 -13.74 -24.13 -1.64
CA GLY A 243 -14.20 -25.44 -1.20
C GLY A 243 -13.08 -26.42 -0.83
N THR A 244 -13.38 -27.22 0.18
CA THR A 244 -13.26 -28.68 0.11
C THR A 244 -11.89 -29.37 0.17
N GLU A 245 -10.76 -28.66 0.25
CA GLU A 245 -9.44 -29.32 0.40
C GLU A 245 -8.74 -29.12 1.75
N ILE A 246 -9.37 -28.47 2.74
CA ILE A 246 -8.69 -28.05 3.99
C ILE A 246 -8.84 -29.08 5.14
N MET A 247 -9.55 -30.20 4.94
CA MET A 247 -9.81 -31.19 6.01
C MET A 247 -9.46 -32.62 5.56
N LYS A 248 -8.29 -32.82 4.94
CA LYS A 248 -7.68 -34.15 4.81
C LYS A 248 -6.21 -34.09 5.21
#